data_AF-A0A838SPK0-F1
#
_entry.id   AF-A0A838SPK0-F1
#
_cell.length_a   1.000
_cell.length_b   1.000
_cell.length_c   1.000
_cell.angle_alpha   90.00
_cell.angle_beta   90.00
_cell.angle_gamma   90.00
#
_symmetry.space_group_name_H-M   'P 1'
#
loop_
_entity.id
_entity.type
_entity.pdbx_description
1 polymer ?
#
loop_
_entity_poly.entity_id
_entity_poly.type
_entity_poly.pdbx_seq_one_letter_code
_entity_poly.pdbx_strand_id
1 'polypeptide(L)'
;MEGNLASSCDVIAQARRRGAELVVFPELSLTGYSIGEVDGDLTLEASSPVLLELAAAAGEAGLLLGFQEDGGRSAFNAAAYYEDGQLRHVH
;
A
#
# COMPACT_ATOMS: atom_id res chain seq x y z
N MET A 1 -8.32 2.72 8.67
CA MET A 1 -6.91 2.66 8.22
C MET A 1 -5.97 2.04 9.23
N GLU A 2 -5.91 2.51 10.48
CA GLU A 2 -4.91 2.05 11.48
C GLU A 2 -4.88 0.51 11.68
N GLY A 3 -6.05 -0.13 11.80
CA GLY A 3 -6.13 -1.60 11.92
C GLY A 3 -5.66 -2.36 10.67
N ASN A 4 -5.92 -1.83 9.47
CA ASN A 4 -5.48 -2.44 8.21
C ASN A 4 -3.97 -2.28 8.02
N LEU A 5 -3.40 -1.16 8.48
CA LEU A 5 -1.96 -0.90 8.40
C LEU A 5 -1.18 -1.88 9.27
N ALA A 6 -1.58 -2.05 10.53
CA ALA A 6 -0.95 -3.01 11.45
C ALA A 6 -1.01 -4.45 10.89
N SER A 7 -2.19 -4.86 10.40
CA SER A 7 -2.35 -6.18 9.78
C SER A 7 -1.49 -6.34 8.52
N SER A 8 -1.35 -5.29 7.71
CA SER A 8 -0.51 -5.30 6.51
C SER A 8 0.97 -5.45 6.86
N CYS A 9 1.46 -4.72 7.87
CA CYS A 9 2.82 -4.88 8.39
C CYS A 9 3.09 -6.32 8.86
N ASP A 10 2.14 -6.93 9.57
CA ASP A 10 2.26 -8.32 10.02
C ASP A 10 2.32 -9.32 8.86
N VAL A 11 1.50 -9.11 7.81
CA VAL A 11 1.51 -9.94 6.59
C VAL A 11 2.84 -9.81 5.86
N ILE A 12 3.35 -8.59 5.68
CA ILE A 12 4.65 -8.33 5.06
C ILE A 12 5.77 -9.00 5.85
N ALA A 13 5.80 -8.83 7.17
CA ALA A 13 6.79 -9.44 8.03
C ALA A 13 6.74 -10.98 7.97
N GLN A 14 5.54 -11.56 7.91
CA GLN A 14 5.37 -13.01 7.72
C GLN A 14 5.87 -13.49 6.36
N ALA A 15 5.55 -12.78 5.28
CA ALA A 15 5.99 -13.11 3.94
C ALA A 15 7.53 -13.07 3.83
N ARG A 16 8.17 -12.04 4.40
CA ARG A 16 9.63 -11.94 4.49
C ARG A 16 10.25 -13.11 5.24
N ARG A 17 9.69 -13.48 6.41
CA ARG A 17 10.17 -14.64 7.18
C ARG A 17 10.08 -15.96 6.40
N ARG A 18 9.21 -16.02 5.38
CA ARG A 18 9.07 -17.18 4.49
C ARG A 18 9.97 -17.10 3.25
N GLY A 19 10.78 -16.04 3.12
CA GLY A 19 11.67 -15.84 1.96
C GLY A 19 10.95 -15.34 0.72
N ALA A 20 9.81 -14.66 0.86
CA ALA A 20 9.15 -14.05 -0.29
C ALA A 20 9.98 -12.90 -0.88
N GLU A 21 10.16 -12.91 -2.19
CA GLU A 21 10.85 -11.84 -2.95
C GLU A 21 9.88 -10.74 -3.41
N LEU A 22 8.56 -11.01 -3.40
CA LEU A 22 7.51 -10.06 -3.73
C LEU A 22 6.27 -10.33 -2.88
N VAL A 23 5.70 -9.26 -2.32
CA VAL A 23 4.42 -9.27 -1.61
C VAL A 23 3.43 -8.44 -2.39
N VAL A 24 2.29 -9.05 -2.78
CA VAL A 24 1.23 -8.37 -3.53
C VAL A 24 -0.01 -8.29 -2.67
N PHE A 25 -0.50 -7.07 -2.48
CA PHE A 25 -1.76 -6.83 -1.80
C PHE A 25 -2.92 -6.71 -2.81
N PRO A 26 -4.13 -7.16 -2.42
CA PRO A 26 -5.34 -6.87 -3.19
C PRO A 26 -5.61 -5.36 -3.30
N GLU A 27 -6.43 -4.99 -4.28
CA GLU A 27 -6.91 -3.63 -4.46
C GLU A 27 -7.56 -3.07 -3.17
N LEU A 28 -7.22 -1.82 -2.82
CA LEU A 28 -7.79 -1.06 -1.70
C LEU A 28 -7.66 -1.73 -0.33
N SER A 29 -6.67 -2.62 -0.13
CA SER A 29 -6.47 -3.32 1.15
C SER A 29 -6.13 -2.39 2.31
N LEU A 30 -5.62 -1.19 2.03
CA LEU A 30 -5.18 -0.22 3.03
C LEU A 30 -6.31 0.67 3.54
N THR A 31 -7.17 1.13 2.63
CA THR A 31 -8.28 2.04 2.91
C THR A 31 -9.58 1.28 3.18
N GLY A 32 -9.68 0.04 2.72
CA GLY A 32 -10.89 -0.78 2.79
C GLY A 32 -11.84 -0.46 1.63
N TYR A 33 -12.57 -1.47 1.16
CA TYR A 33 -13.60 -1.30 0.15
C TYR A 33 -14.88 -0.78 0.82
N SER A 34 -14.95 0.52 1.07
CA SER A 34 -16.15 1.11 1.65
C SER A 34 -17.15 1.43 0.55
N ILE A 35 -18.03 0.46 0.28
CA ILE A 35 -19.22 0.70 -0.55
C ILE A 35 -20.14 1.65 0.22
N GLY A 36 -20.03 2.95 -0.04
CA GLY A 36 -21.04 3.95 0.29
C GLY A 36 -20.94 4.70 1.62
N GLU A 37 -19.95 4.45 2.49
CA GLU A 37 -19.91 5.06 3.84
C GLU A 37 -18.49 5.43 4.34
N VAL A 38 -17.73 6.26 3.60
CA VAL A 38 -16.57 6.94 4.22
C VAL A 38 -16.66 8.44 4.00
N ASP A 39 -16.89 9.16 5.10
CA ASP A 39 -17.03 10.62 5.17
C ASP A 39 -15.68 11.38 5.05
N GLY A 40 -14.69 10.85 4.34
CA GLY A 40 -13.36 11.46 4.26
C GLY A 40 -12.61 11.16 2.97
N ASP A 41 -11.71 12.08 2.60
CA ASP A 41 -10.76 11.87 1.51
C ASP A 41 -9.73 10.80 1.92
N LEU A 42 -9.79 9.65 1.25
CA LEU A 42 -8.91 8.50 1.48
C LEU A 42 -7.79 8.41 0.43
N THR A 43 -7.67 9.42 -0.42
CA THR A 43 -6.62 9.44 -1.43
C THR A 43 -5.26 9.57 -0.76
N LEU A 44 -4.25 8.95 -1.38
CA LEU A 44 -2.87 9.01 -0.95
C LEU A 44 -2.00 9.38 -2.15
N GLU A 45 -0.92 10.09 -1.90
CA GLU A 45 0.20 10.10 -2.86
C GLU A 45 0.93 8.75 -2.78
N ALA A 46 1.46 8.27 -3.91
CA ALA A 46 2.29 7.06 -3.94
C ALA A 46 3.55 7.17 -3.06
N SER A 47 4.04 8.39 -2.82
CA SER A 47 5.15 8.66 -1.89
C SER A 47 4.70 9.00 -0.47
N SER A 48 3.43 8.78 -0.13
CA SER A 48 2.92 9.10 1.20
C SER A 48 3.66 8.31 2.30
N PRO A 49 3.89 8.90 3.49
CA PRO A 49 4.63 8.25 4.56
C PRO A 49 4.08 6.87 4.94
N VAL A 50 2.76 6.68 4.87
CA VAL A 50 2.10 5.40 5.20
C VAL A 50 2.48 4.28 4.24
N LEU A 51 2.58 4.57 2.93
CA LEU A 51 2.97 3.57 1.94
C LEU A 51 4.48 3.29 2.01
N LEU A 52 5.28 4.32 2.28
CA LEU A 52 6.72 4.17 2.48
C LEU A 52 7.06 3.37 3.74
N GLU A 53 6.26 3.47 4.81
CA GLU A 53 6.43 2.64 6.01
C GLU A 53 6.22 1.16 5.70
N LEU A 54 5.19 0.82 4.93
CA LEU A 54 4.95 -0.55 4.46
C LEU A 54 6.06 -1.05 3.55
N ALA A 55 6.53 -0.20 2.62
CA ALA A 55 7.67 -0.52 1.77
C ALA A 55 8.93 -0.79 2.59
N ALA A 56 9.21 0.02 3.61
CA ALA A 56 10.34 -0.21 4.51
C ALA A 56 10.19 -1.53 5.29
N ALA A 57 8.97 -1.88 5.70
CA ALA A 57 8.69 -3.17 6.34
C ALA A 57 8.96 -4.37 5.41
N ALA A 58 8.85 -4.19 4.09
CA ALA A 58 9.17 -5.22 3.08
C ALA A 58 10.68 -5.49 2.94
N GLY A 59 11.54 -4.55 3.34
CA GLY A 59 13.00 -4.69 3.24
C GLY A 59 13.44 -4.87 1.79
N GLU A 60 14.25 -5.90 1.53
CA GLU A 60 14.71 -6.26 0.18
C GLU A 60 13.61 -6.88 -0.70
N ALA A 61 12.49 -7.33 -0.11
CA ALA A 61 11.38 -7.87 -0.89
C ALA A 61 10.64 -6.72 -1.59
N GLY A 62 10.25 -6.97 -2.85
CA GLY A 62 9.34 -6.08 -3.57
C GLY A 62 7.97 -6.03 -2.89
N LEU A 63 7.30 -4.89 -3.01
CA LEU A 63 5.95 -4.69 -2.48
C LEU A 63 5.06 -4.03 -3.55
N LEU A 64 3.90 -4.64 -3.83
CA LEU A 64 2.88 -4.07 -4.71
C LEU A 64 1.62 -3.78 -3.90
N LEU A 65 1.24 -2.51 -3.83
CA LEU A 65 0.08 -2.03 -3.07
C LEU A 65 -0.95 -1.39 -4.00
N GLY A 66 -2.21 -1.82 -3.88
CA GLY A 66 -3.35 -1.12 -4.48
C GLY A 66 -3.92 -0.06 -3.53
N PHE A 67 -4.16 1.14 -4.03
CA PHE A 67 -4.64 2.28 -3.24
C PHE A 67 -5.39 3.28 -4.12
N GLN A 68 -6.06 4.24 -3.47
CA GLN A 68 -6.68 5.35 -4.17
C GLN A 68 -5.66 6.49 -4.28
N GLU A 69 -5.17 6.78 -5.48
CA GLU A 69 -4.17 7.83 -5.70
C GLU A 69 -4.83 9.21 -5.79
N ASP A 70 -4.21 10.20 -5.16
CA ASP A 70 -4.54 11.61 -5.35
C ASP A 70 -3.95 12.13 -6.67
N GLY A 71 -4.80 12.26 -7.69
CA GLY A 71 -4.47 12.90 -8.97
C GLY A 71 -4.73 14.40 -9.00
N GLY A 72 -4.96 15.03 -7.83
CA GLY A 72 -5.31 16.43 -7.64
C GLY A 72 -6.77 16.74 -7.98
N ARG A 73 -7.15 16.65 -9.26
CA ARG A 73 -8.54 16.92 -9.70
C ARG A 73 -9.44 15.69 -9.66
N SER A 74 -8.85 14.51 -9.57
CA SER A 74 -9.57 13.24 -9.61
C SER A 74 -8.80 12.21 -8.82
N ALA A 75 -9.53 11.30 -8.19
CA ALA A 75 -8.94 10.14 -7.54
C ALA A 75 -8.81 9.00 -8.56
N PHE A 76 -7.70 8.29 -8.53
CA PHE A 76 -7.46 7.12 -9.38
C PHE A 76 -7.38 5.86 -8.54
N ASN A 77 -7.85 4.75 -9.08
CA ASN A 77 -7.46 3.44 -8.55
C ASN A 77 -6.09 3.12 -9.13
N ALA A 78 -5.09 3.01 -8.26
CA ALA A 78 -3.70 2.89 -8.65
C ALA A 78 -3.01 1.71 -7.96
N ALA A 79 -1.96 1.20 -8.59
CA ALA A 79 -1.06 0.21 -8.01
C ALA A 79 0.37 0.77 -7.98
N ALA A 80 0.96 0.84 -6.79
CA ALA A 80 2.34 1.28 -6.60
C ALA A 80 3.26 0.10 -6.28
N TYR A 81 4.37 0.03 -7.01
CA TYR A 81 5.44 -0.92 -6.80
C TYR A 81 6.61 -0.26 -6.07
N TYR A 82 7.07 -0.94 -5.02
CA TYR A 82 8.20 -0.53 -4.18
C TYR A 82 9.26 -1.62 -4.13
N GLU A 83 10.51 -1.19 -4.04
CA GLU A 83 11.69 -2.04 -3.92
C GLU A 83 12.72 -1.30 -3.06
N ASP A 84 13.39 -2.02 -2.15
CA ASP A 84 14.32 -1.44 -1.17
C ASP A 84 13.72 -0.28 -0.35
N GLY A 85 12.43 -0.38 -0.04
CA GLY A 85 11.68 0.68 0.66
C GLY A 85 11.42 1.94 -0.17
N GLN A 86 11.68 1.93 -1.47
CA GLN A 86 11.52 3.08 -2.36
C GLN A 86 10.44 2.84 -3.41
N LEU A 87 9.68 3.89 -3.75
CA LEU A 87 8.76 3.85 -4.87
C LEU A 87 9.53 3.71 -6.19
N ARG A 88 9.16 2.72 -6.99
CA ARG A 88 9.74 2.47 -8.33
C ARG A 88 8.77 2.80 -9.45
N HIS A 89 7.50 2.48 -9.28
CA HIS A 89 6.48 2.70 -10.31
C HIS A 89 5.08 2.88 -9.71
N VAL A 90 4.24 3.63 -10.42
CA VAL A 90 2.79 3.75 -10.17
C VAL A 90 2.08 3.54 -11.50
N HIS A 91 1.02 2.74 -11.48
CA HIS A 91 0.11 2.52 -12.60
C HIS A 91 -1.30 2.93 -12.23
#